data_AF-A0A2D4KY84-F1
#
_entry.id   AF-A0A2D4KY84-F1
#
_cell.length_a   1.000
_cell.length_b   1.000
_cell.length_c   1.000
_cell.angle_alpha   90.00
_cell.angle_beta   90.00
_cell.angle_gamma   90.00
#
_symmetry.space_group_name_H-M   'P 1'
#
loop_
_entity.id
_entity.type
_entity.pdbx_description
1 polymer ?
#
loop_
_entity_poly.entity_id
_entity_poly.type
_entity_poly.pdbx_seq_one_letter_code
_entity_poly.pdbx_strand_id
1 'polypeptide(L)'
;MNMISPREFLDVVLIQQNEDGSKMTVATNVEHPLSPPQPNYVRGLNFPCGCFLIPVTGDPNKTHLLSFFQTDLGGSLPQKIIESFFPRSITAFYGNLANAAITLVA
;
A
#
# COMPACT_ATOMS: atom_id res chain seq x y z
N MET A 1 20.96 -8.71 -3.19
CA MET A 1 19.74 -8.11 -3.79
C MET A 1 19.38 -6.84 -3.02
N ASN A 2 20.10 -5.74 -3.25
CA ASN A 2 19.83 -4.42 -2.67
C ASN A 2 19.82 -3.37 -3.80
N MET A 3 19.00 -3.60 -4.83
CA MET A 3 18.97 -2.72 -6.02
C MET A 3 18.06 -1.51 -5.84
N ILE A 4 17.21 -1.54 -4.81
CA ILE A 4 16.27 -0.48 -4.46
C ILE A 4 16.65 -0.06 -3.03
N SER A 5 17.29 1.10 -2.88
CA SER A 5 17.48 1.79 -1.58
C SER A 5 16.17 2.00 -0.80
N PRO A 6 16.21 2.32 0.49
CA PRO A 6 14.99 2.66 1.24
C PRO A 6 14.24 3.84 0.63
N ARG A 7 12.90 3.75 0.61
CA ARG A 7 12.00 4.83 0.21
C ARG A 7 11.24 5.33 1.42
N GLU A 8 10.95 6.62 1.43
CA GLU A 8 9.91 7.19 2.27
C GLU A 8 8.78 7.74 1.40
N PHE A 9 7.57 7.77 1.98
CA PHE A 9 6.37 8.30 1.35
C PHE A 9 5.66 9.22 2.33
N LEU A 10 5.12 10.33 1.83
CA LEU A 10 4.31 11.26 2.61
C LEU A 10 2.96 11.37 1.92
N ASP A 11 1.96 10.76 2.53
CA ASP A 11 0.63 10.63 1.95
C ASP A 11 -0.42 11.26 2.86
N VAL A 12 -1.41 11.92 2.25
CA VAL A 12 -2.70 12.14 2.89
C VAL A 12 -3.54 10.88 2.73
N VAL A 13 -4.16 10.43 3.82
CA VAL A 13 -4.96 9.21 3.83
C VAL A 13 -6.37 9.53 4.29
N LEU A 14 -7.35 9.15 3.47
CA LEU A 14 -8.75 9.14 3.85
C LEU A 14 -9.14 7.70 4.24
N ILE A 15 -9.73 7.56 5.42
CA ILE A 15 -10.36 6.32 5.87
C ILE A 15 -11.86 6.53 5.80
N GLN A 16 -12.57 5.64 5.11
CA GLN A 16 -14.01 5.74 4.93
C GLN A 16 -14.67 4.39 5.18
N GLN A 17 -15.85 4.43 5.78
CA GLN A 17 -16.77 3.32 5.88
C GLN A 17 -18.05 3.68 5.12
N ASN A 18 -18.48 2.78 4.25
CA ASN A 18 -19.66 2.96 3.40
C ASN A 18 -20.88 2.28 4.00
N GLU A 19 -22.07 2.67 3.53
CA GLU A 19 -23.35 2.13 4.00
C GLU A 19 -23.51 0.62 3.72
N ASP A 20 -22.89 0.12 2.66
CA ASP A 20 -22.85 -1.31 2.31
C ASP A 20 -21.92 -2.13 3.22
N GLY A 21 -21.31 -1.51 4.23
CA GLY A 21 -20.38 -2.13 5.16
C GLY A 21 -18.95 -2.24 4.63
N SER A 22 -18.69 -1.84 3.38
CA SER A 22 -17.32 -1.77 2.86
C SER A 22 -16.52 -0.69 3.58
N LYS A 23 -15.23 -0.95 3.74
CA LYS A 23 -14.28 -0.02 4.36
C LYS A 23 -13.15 0.21 3.38
N MET A 24 -12.64 1.42 3.34
CA MET A 24 -11.50 1.74 2.48
C MET A 24 -10.53 2.67 3.16
N THR A 25 -9.27 2.52 2.76
CA THR A 25 -8.21 3.49 2.97
C THR A 25 -7.73 3.92 1.60
N VAL A 26 -7.94 5.19 1.24
CA VAL A 26 -7.45 5.76 -0.01
C VAL A 26 -6.42 6.83 0.29
N ALA A 27 -5.35 6.86 -0.50
CA ALA A 27 -4.20 7.70 -0.21
C ALA A 27 -3.68 8.39 -1.47
N THR A 28 -3.04 9.55 -1.31
CA THR A 28 -2.21 10.15 -2.36
C THR A 28 -1.11 10.96 -1.71
N ASN A 29 0.00 11.12 -2.44
CA ASN A 29 1.12 11.92 -2.01
C ASN A 29 0.71 13.37 -1.75
N VAL A 30 1.40 13.99 -0.80
CA VAL A 30 1.25 15.40 -0.44
C VAL A 30 2.61 15.97 -0.05
N GLU A 31 2.79 17.27 -0.24
CA GLU A 31 3.90 18.01 0.35
C GLU A 31 3.47 18.68 1.65
N HIS A 32 4.32 18.60 2.67
CA HIS A 32 4.05 19.26 3.96
C HIS A 32 5.34 19.87 4.53
N PRO A 33 5.36 21.17 4.90
CA PRO A 33 6.57 21.84 5.39
C PRO A 33 7.20 21.18 6.63
N LEU A 34 6.40 20.56 7.49
CA LEU A 34 6.90 19.83 8.68
C LEU A 34 7.42 18.43 8.38
N SER A 35 7.34 17.96 7.13
CA SER A 35 7.82 16.63 6.72
C SER A 35 8.68 16.70 5.46
N PRO A 36 9.81 17.43 5.50
CA PRO A 36 10.74 17.50 4.37
C PRO A 36 11.39 16.14 4.09
N PRO A 37 11.96 15.94 2.89
CA PRO A 37 12.69 14.72 2.54
C PRO A 37 13.75 14.33 3.57
N GLN A 38 13.72 13.07 4.02
CA GLN A 38 14.65 12.58 5.04
C GLN A 38 15.99 12.13 4.43
N PRO A 39 17.12 12.38 5.10
CA PRO A 39 18.42 11.88 4.63
C PRO A 39 18.42 10.36 4.61
N ASN A 40 19.13 9.77 3.63
CA ASN A 40 19.25 8.32 3.37
C ASN A 40 17.99 7.63 2.82
N TYR A 41 16.90 8.36 2.60
CA TYR A 41 15.71 7.84 1.93
C TYR A 41 15.51 8.54 0.59
N VAL A 42 15.05 7.79 -0.40
CA VAL A 42 14.50 8.38 -1.62
C VAL A 42 13.03 8.71 -1.35
N ARG A 43 12.62 9.97 -1.51
CA ARG A 43 11.20 10.33 -1.48
C ARG A 43 10.50 9.74 -2.70
N GLY A 44 9.68 8.72 -2.48
CA GLY A 44 8.76 8.20 -3.48
C GLY A 44 7.42 8.93 -3.41
N LEU A 45 6.60 8.73 -4.43
CA LEU A 45 5.26 9.31 -4.54
C LEU A 45 4.24 8.19 -4.73
N ASN A 46 3.26 8.10 -3.84
CA ASN A 46 2.05 7.33 -4.13
C ASN A 46 1.06 8.23 -4.86
N PHE A 47 0.69 7.88 -6.08
CA PHE A 47 -0.51 8.40 -6.74
C PHE A 47 -1.75 7.72 -6.13
N PRO A 48 -3.00 8.07 -6.53
CA PRO A 48 -4.23 7.52 -5.96
C PRO A 48 -4.16 6.01 -5.66
N CYS A 49 -3.94 5.80 -4.37
CA CYS A 49 -3.57 4.62 -3.60
C CYS A 49 -4.73 3.95 -2.90
N GLY A 50 -4.67 2.66 -2.54
CA GLY A 50 -5.48 2.23 -1.40
C GLY A 50 -5.80 0.75 -1.24
N CYS A 51 -6.60 0.47 -0.22
CA CYS A 51 -7.17 -0.83 0.10
C CYS A 51 -8.69 -0.69 0.28
N PHE A 52 -9.44 -1.67 -0.23
CA PHE A 52 -10.88 -1.79 -0.10
C PHE A 52 -11.20 -3.14 0.52
N LEU A 53 -11.87 -3.12 1.66
CA LEU A 53 -12.40 -4.28 2.35
C LEU A 53 -13.89 -4.35 2.04
N ILE A 54 -14.30 -5.39 1.32
CA ILE A 54 -15.67 -5.58 0.87
C ILE A 54 -16.21 -6.81 1.62
N PRO A 55 -17.35 -6.70 2.32
CA PRO A 55 -17.98 -7.84 2.98
C PRO A 55 -18.35 -8.94 1.97
N VAL A 56 -18.22 -10.21 2.38
CA VAL A 56 -18.68 -11.34 1.56
C VAL A 56 -20.14 -11.63 1.89
N THR A 57 -21.04 -11.51 0.91
CA THR A 57 -22.46 -11.81 1.10
C THR A 57 -22.65 -13.26 1.54
N GLY A 58 -23.29 -13.44 2.71
CA GLY A 58 -23.58 -14.76 3.27
C GLY A 58 -22.46 -15.38 4.13
N ASP A 59 -21.30 -14.73 4.25
CA ASP A 59 -20.20 -15.21 5.11
C ASP A 59 -19.56 -14.03 5.89
N PRO A 60 -20.05 -13.74 7.12
CA PRO A 60 -19.56 -12.59 7.90
C PRO A 60 -18.12 -12.76 8.39
N ASN A 61 -17.54 -13.96 8.27
CA ASN A 61 -16.17 -14.25 8.70
C ASN A 61 -15.14 -14.05 7.58
N LYS A 62 -15.57 -13.54 6.42
CA LYS A 62 -14.71 -13.29 5.25
C LYS A 62 -14.89 -11.89 4.69
N THR A 63 -13.83 -11.42 4.03
CA THR A 63 -13.82 -10.16 3.29
C THR A 63 -13.04 -10.33 1.99
N HIS A 64 -13.48 -9.65 0.93
CA HIS A 64 -12.64 -9.41 -0.24
C HIS A 64 -11.76 -8.19 0.04
N LEU A 65 -10.44 -8.36 -0.08
CA LEU A 65 -9.51 -7.25 -0.08
C LEU A 65 -9.05 -6.95 -1.50
N LEU A 66 -9.31 -5.72 -1.96
CA LEU A 66 -8.75 -5.18 -3.20
C LEU A 66 -7.73 -4.10 -2.84
N SER A 67 -6.55 -4.14 -3.46
CA SER A 67 -5.49 -3.18 -3.19
C SER A 67 -4.95 -2.59 -4.49
N PHE A 68 -4.81 -1.27 -4.53
CA PHE A 68 -4.24 -0.53 -5.65
C PHE A 68 -2.89 0.02 -5.22
N PHE A 69 -1.87 -0.22 -6.04
CA PHE A 69 -0.50 0.27 -5.84
C PHE A 69 -0.13 1.09 -7.06
N GLN A 70 -0.13 2.41 -6.92
CA GLN A 70 0.26 3.33 -7.98
C GLN A 70 1.41 4.20 -7.49
N THR A 71 2.59 3.60 -7.45
CA THR A 71 3.75 4.19 -6.78
C THR A 71 4.84 4.54 -7.77
N ASP A 72 5.34 5.77 -7.69
CA ASP A 72 6.65 6.14 -8.21
C ASP A 72 7.69 5.99 -7.09
N LEU A 73 8.66 5.09 -7.29
CA LEU A 73 9.73 4.82 -6.33
C LEU A 73 10.80 5.92 -6.30
N GLY A 74 10.77 6.85 -7.25
CA GLY A 74 11.75 7.90 -7.42
C GLY A 74 13.16 7.39 -7.71
N GLY A 75 14.08 8.34 -7.90
CA GLY A 75 15.48 8.07 -8.21
C GLY A 75 15.68 7.48 -9.62
N SER A 76 16.88 6.96 -9.88
CA SER A 76 17.27 6.45 -11.20
C SER A 76 17.22 4.92 -11.24
N LEU A 77 16.01 4.36 -11.24
CA LEU A 77 15.81 2.91 -11.32
C LEU A 77 15.53 2.46 -12.77
N PRO A 78 16.23 1.44 -13.29
CA PRO A 78 15.84 0.79 -14.56
C PRO A 78 14.42 0.22 -14.49
N GLN A 79 13.63 0.44 -15.53
CA GLN A 79 12.23 -0.01 -15.60
C GLN A 79 12.06 -1.51 -15.29
N LYS A 80 12.95 -2.37 -15.79
CA LYS A 80 12.93 -3.81 -15.52
C LYS A 80 13.00 -4.16 -14.03
N ILE A 81 13.71 -3.34 -13.24
CA ILE A 81 13.78 -3.53 -11.78
C ILE A 81 12.41 -3.23 -11.17
N ILE A 82 11.78 -2.11 -11.57
CA ILE A 82 10.45 -1.69 -11.13
C ILE A 82 9.39 -2.74 -11.47
N GLU A 83 9.36 -3.18 -12.72
CA GLU A 83 8.41 -4.19 -13.22
C GLU A 83 8.56 -5.55 -12.52
N SER A 84 9.78 -5.91 -12.10
CA SER A 84 9.99 -7.12 -11.31
C SER A 84 9.63 -6.95 -9.84
N PHE A 85 9.68 -5.72 -9.32
CA PHE A 85 9.53 -5.41 -7.90
C PHE A 85 8.06 -5.40 -7.49
N PHE A 86 7.21 -4.63 -8.18
CA PHE A 86 5.83 -4.43 -7.76
C PHE A 86 5.02 -5.73 -7.66
N PRO A 87 5.04 -6.64 -8.65
CA PRO A 87 4.30 -7.90 -8.53
C PRO A 87 4.74 -8.73 -7.32
N ARG A 88 6.05 -8.79 -7.04
CA ARG A 88 6.58 -9.50 -5.87
C ARG A 88 6.15 -8.83 -4.57
N SER A 89 6.20 -7.49 -4.51
CA SER A 89 5.79 -6.73 -3.32
C SER A 89 4.30 -6.91 -3.02
N ILE A 90 3.45 -6.90 -4.04
CA ILE A 90 2.00 -7.10 -3.91
C ILE A 90 1.71 -8.53 -3.41
N THR A 91 2.33 -9.55 -4.00
CA THR A 91 2.16 -10.94 -3.52
C THR A 91 2.62 -11.10 -2.07
N ALA A 92 3.77 -10.51 -1.72
CA ALA A 92 4.28 -10.54 -0.35
C ALA A 92 3.33 -9.81 0.63
N PHE A 93 2.71 -8.69 0.21
CA PHE A 93 1.73 -7.97 1.01
C PHE A 93 0.54 -8.87 1.39
N TYR A 94 -0.09 -9.54 0.42
CA TYR A 94 -1.20 -10.45 0.71
C TYR A 94 -0.77 -11.66 1.54
N GLY A 95 0.41 -12.23 1.28
CA GLY A 95 0.94 -13.36 2.07
C GLY A 95 1.18 -12.98 3.54
N ASN A 96 1.79 -11.82 3.78
CA ASN A 96 2.03 -11.30 5.13
C ASN A 96 0.72 -11.00 5.85
N LEU A 97 -0.26 -10.41 5.16
CA LEU A 97 -1.58 -10.16 5.73
C LEU A 97 -2.28 -11.46 6.12
N ALA A 98 -2.26 -12.49 5.27
CA ALA A 98 -2.87 -13.78 5.58
C ALA A 98 -2.27 -14.41 6.85
N ASN A 99 -0.94 -14.35 7.00
CA ASN A 99 -0.26 -14.83 8.21
C ASN A 99 -0.64 -14.01 9.46
N ALA A 100 -0.73 -12.68 9.33
CA ALA A 100 -1.12 -11.81 10.43
C ALA A 100 -2.58 -12.05 10.85
N ALA A 101 -3.48 -12.23 9.88
CA ALA A 101 -4.89 -12.50 10.14
C ALA A 101 -5.09 -13.80 10.94
N ILE A 102 -4.32 -14.86 10.64
CA ILE A 102 -4.35 -16.11 11.42
C ILE A 102 -3.90 -15.86 12.86
N THR A 103 -2.89 -15.01 13.06
CA THR A 103 -2.31 -14.74 14.39
C THR A 103 -3.22 -13.86 15.26
N LEU A 104 -3.95 -12.93 14.66
CA LEU A 104 -4.81 -11.97 15.38
C LEU A 104 -6.22 -12.50 15.68
N VAL A 105 -6.64 -13.57 15.00
CA VAL A 105 -7.96 -14.21 15.18
C VAL A 105 -7.86 -15.48 16.05
N ALA A 106 -6.64 -15.98 16.31
CA ALA A 106 -6.37 -17.05 17.27
C ALA A 106 -6.46 -16.55 18.72
#